data_AF-A0A917MDJ1-F1
#
_entry.id   AF-A0A917MDJ1-F1
#
_cell.length_a   1.000
_cell.length_b   1.000
_cell.length_c   1.000
_cell.angle_alpha   90.00
_cell.angle_beta   90.00
_cell.angle_gamma   90.00
#
_symmetry.space_group_name_H-M   'P 1'
#
loop_
_entity.id
_entity.type
_entity.pdbx_description
1 polymer ?
#
loop_
_entity_poly.entity_id
_entity_poly.type
_entity_poly.pdbx_seq_one_letter_code
_entity_poly.pdbx_strand_id
1 'polypeptide(L)'
;MQNLQFKPFAKEYLIAGLREKFPQYKIQTGMGTLQVRTSGFTITGNVAIKCKPEQGKITTSTNLDMAFVYLFFMLPLGIYILAKQARTKQFESEVVAGLKQLLEPLD
;
A
#
# COMPACT_ATOMS: atom_id res chain seq x y z
N MET A 1 -8.42 0.78 -1.67
CA MET A 1 -8.29 -0.54 -1.05
C MET A 1 -8.40 -1.58 -2.14
N GLN A 2 -7.39 -2.43 -2.29
CA GLN A 2 -7.42 -3.54 -3.24
C GLN A 2 -7.15 -4.85 -2.51
N ASN A 3 -7.86 -5.90 -2.90
CA ASN A 3 -7.63 -7.25 -2.41
C ASN A 3 -6.99 -8.05 -3.54
N LEU A 4 -5.84 -8.65 -3.24
CA LEU A 4 -5.02 -9.40 -4.17
C LEU A 4 -4.85 -10.82 -3.63
N GLN A 5 -4.92 -11.79 -4.55
CA GLN A 5 -4.75 -13.21 -4.27
C GLN A 5 -3.53 -13.72 -5.01
N PHE A 6 -2.66 -14.39 -4.27
CA PHE A 6 -1.40 -14.96 -4.73
C PHE A 6 -1.29 -16.39 -4.22
N LYS A 7 -0.33 -17.15 -4.73
CA LYS A 7 0.09 -18.39 -4.06
C LYS A 7 0.65 -18.08 -2.68
N PRO A 8 0.59 -19.01 -1.70
CA PRO A 8 1.22 -18.83 -0.41
C PRO A 8 2.71 -18.47 -0.55
N PHE A 9 3.19 -17.53 0.25
CA PHE A 9 4.55 -16.99 0.16
C PHE A 9 5.17 -16.76 1.54
N ALA A 10 6.50 -16.62 1.61
CA ALA A 10 7.20 -16.23 2.82
C ALA A 10 7.14 -14.71 3.01
N LYS A 11 6.90 -14.24 4.24
CA LYS A 11 6.77 -12.81 4.54
C LYS A 11 8.11 -12.07 4.34
N GLU A 12 9.20 -12.72 4.68
CA GLU A 12 10.57 -12.22 4.56
C GLU A 12 10.93 -11.99 3.09
N TYR A 13 10.52 -12.91 2.22
CA TYR A 13 10.67 -12.78 0.77
C TYR A 13 9.93 -11.56 0.22
N LEU A 14 8.67 -11.35 0.66
CA LEU A 14 7.91 -10.17 0.28
C LEU A 14 8.60 -8.85 0.73
N ILE A 15 9.12 -8.80 1.96
CA ILE A 15 9.78 -7.60 2.48
C ILE A 15 11.09 -7.31 1.72
N ALA A 16 11.91 -8.33 1.50
CA ALA A 16 13.16 -8.21 0.75
C ALA A 16 12.88 -7.76 -0.69
N GLY A 17 11.96 -8.44 -1.37
CA GLY A 17 11.57 -8.12 -2.74
C GLY A 17 11.01 -6.71 -2.89
N LEU A 18 10.21 -6.22 -1.93
CA LEU A 18 9.73 -4.85 -1.95
C LEU A 18 10.83 -3.81 -1.76
N ARG A 19 11.84 -4.09 -0.93
CA ARG A 19 13.00 -3.19 -0.77
C ARG A 19 13.85 -3.13 -2.02
N GLU A 20 14.04 -4.26 -2.69
CA GLU A 20 14.78 -4.33 -3.95
C GLU A 20 14.00 -3.68 -5.10
N LYS A 21 12.69 -3.89 -5.16
CA LYS A 21 11.84 -3.34 -6.22
C LYS A 21 11.64 -1.82 -6.10
N PHE A 22 11.62 -1.33 -4.87
CA PHE A 22 11.33 0.07 -4.56
C PHE A 22 12.43 0.72 -3.70
N PRO A 23 13.69 0.80 -4.18
CA PRO A 23 14.81 1.34 -3.40
C PRO A 23 14.61 2.82 -3.04
N GLN A 24 13.82 3.54 -3.83
CA GLN A 24 13.47 4.94 -3.61
C GLN A 24 12.41 5.16 -2.52
N TYR A 25 11.73 4.10 -2.07
CA TYR A 25 10.65 4.17 -1.08
C TYR A 25 11.07 3.59 0.27
N LYS A 26 10.50 4.15 1.34
CA LYS A 26 10.68 3.67 2.70
C LYS A 26 9.73 2.51 2.95
N ILE A 27 10.28 1.31 3.09
CA ILE A 27 9.55 0.10 3.48
C ILE A 27 9.57 -0.03 5.01
N GLN A 28 8.43 0.18 5.65
CA GLN A 28 8.29 0.10 7.10
C GLN A 28 7.44 -1.10 7.52
N THR A 29 7.88 -1.81 8.56
CA THR A 29 7.14 -2.91 9.18
C THR A 29 6.74 -2.51 10.60
N GLY A 30 5.46 -2.50 10.93
CA GLY A 30 4.97 -2.16 12.27
C GLY A 30 3.62 -2.81 12.60
N MET A 31 3.46 -3.33 13.83
CA MET A 31 2.23 -3.97 14.36
C MET A 31 1.46 -4.82 13.34
N GLY A 32 2.14 -5.75 12.66
CA GLY A 32 1.50 -6.68 11.70
C GLY A 32 1.10 -6.07 10.34
N THR A 33 1.43 -4.80 10.08
CA THR A 33 1.24 -4.14 8.78
C THR A 33 2.58 -3.74 8.17
N LEU A 34 2.68 -3.93 6.86
CA LEU A 34 3.79 -3.45 6.04
C LEU A 34 3.35 -2.14 5.37
N GLN A 35 4.25 -1.19 5.17
CA GLN A 35 3.91 0.10 4.56
C GLN A 35 4.98 0.51 3.56
N VAL A 36 4.55 0.95 2.38
CA VAL A 36 5.40 1.54 1.35
C VAL A 36 5.15 3.04 1.35
N ARG A 37 6.17 3.80 1.71
CA ARG A 37 6.09 5.25 1.89
C ARG A 37 7.03 5.99 0.96
N THR A 38 6.56 7.07 0.37
CA THR A 38 7.45 8.03 -0.30
C THR A 38 8.39 8.69 0.72
N SER A 39 9.58 9.11 0.28
CA SER A 39 10.62 9.64 1.18
C SER A 39 10.24 10.95 1.87
N GLY A 40 9.38 11.76 1.26
CA GLY A 40 8.73 12.92 1.90
C GLY A 40 7.48 12.49 2.64
N PHE A 41 7.39 12.79 3.94
CA PHE A 41 6.21 12.44 4.74
C PHE A 41 4.99 13.20 4.24
N THR A 42 4.15 12.53 3.46
CA THR A 42 2.86 13.03 3.00
C THR A 42 1.81 11.98 3.30
N ILE A 43 0.66 12.41 3.83
CA ILE A 43 -0.47 11.52 4.13
C ILE A 43 -0.90 10.71 2.88
N THR A 44 -0.71 11.26 1.69
CA THR A 44 -1.12 10.64 0.42
C THR A 44 -0.03 9.79 -0.23
N GLY A 45 1.21 9.83 0.29
CA GLY A 45 2.35 9.04 -0.17
C GLY A 45 2.61 7.80 0.67
N ASN A 46 1.55 7.09 1.09
CA ASN A 46 1.62 5.89 1.92
C ASN A 46 0.62 4.83 1.44
N VAL A 47 1.13 3.62 1.18
CA VAL A 47 0.33 2.43 0.89
C VAL A 47 0.58 1.42 2.00
N ALA A 48 -0.46 1.12 2.78
CA ALA A 48 -0.42 0.04 3.75
C ALA A 48 -0.71 -1.29 3.04
N ILE A 49 0.08 -2.30 3.37
CA ILE A 49 0.01 -3.66 2.86
C ILE A 49 -0.25 -4.57 4.07
N LYS A 50 -1.45 -5.12 4.13
CA LYS A 50 -1.82 -6.16 5.09
C LYS A 50 -1.71 -7.52 4.41
N CYS A 51 -0.78 -8.34 4.87
CA CYS A 51 -0.53 -9.65 4.29
C CYS A 51 -1.02 -10.77 5.22
N LYS A 52 -1.60 -11.82 4.62
CA LYS A 52 -1.81 -13.14 5.22
C LYS A 52 -1.07 -14.16 4.34
N PRO A 53 0.25 -14.36 4.59
CA PRO A 53 1.13 -15.10 3.67
C PRO A 53 0.72 -16.55 3.45
N GLU A 54 0.28 -17.25 4.50
CA GLU A 54 -0.21 -18.65 4.43
C GLU A 54 -1.45 -18.81 3.53
N GLN A 55 -2.28 -17.77 3.45
CA GLN A 55 -3.47 -17.73 2.60
C GLN A 55 -3.19 -17.09 1.23
N GLY A 56 -1.95 -16.65 0.98
CA GLY A 56 -1.56 -15.91 -0.21
C GLY A 56 -2.32 -14.58 -0.41
N LYS A 57 -2.93 -14.05 0.65
CA LYS A 57 -3.80 -12.86 0.54
C LYS A 57 -3.05 -11.59 0.90
N ILE A 58 -3.15 -10.58 0.06
CA ILE A 58 -2.65 -9.23 0.33
C ILE A 58 -3.77 -8.22 0.15
N THR A 59 -3.94 -7.34 1.13
CA THR A 59 -4.84 -6.18 1.02
C THR A 59 -4.01 -4.90 1.05
N THR A 60 -4.17 -4.05 0.04
CA THR A 60 -3.61 -2.70 0.04
C THR A 60 -4.64 -1.70 0.54
N SER A 61 -4.21 -0.70 1.29
CA SER A 61 -5.05 0.44 1.66
C SER A 61 -4.25 1.74 1.63
N THR A 62 -4.95 2.83 1.35
CA THR A 62 -4.38 4.19 1.34
C THR A 62 -5.26 5.13 2.15
N ASN A 63 -4.75 6.31 2.47
CA ASN A 63 -5.55 7.32 3.16
C ASN A 63 -6.72 7.85 2.32
N LEU A 64 -6.73 7.59 1.01
CA LEU A 64 -7.90 7.85 0.16
C LEU A 64 -9.11 7.00 0.60
N ASP A 65 -8.88 5.78 1.09
CA ASP A 65 -9.96 4.90 1.58
C ASP A 65 -10.67 5.48 2.81
N MET A 66 -9.98 6.36 3.55
CA MET A 66 -10.50 7.06 4.71
C MET A 66 -10.90 8.52 4.41
N ALA A 67 -10.88 8.94 3.13
CA ALA A 67 -11.07 10.35 2.77
C ALA A 67 -12.40 10.92 3.28
N PHE A 68 -13.49 10.15 3.23
CA PHE A 68 -14.80 10.56 3.74
C PHE A 68 -14.83 10.70 5.28
N VAL A 69 -14.11 9.84 6.00
CA VAL A 69 -13.94 9.98 7.45
C VAL A 69 -13.20 11.28 7.75
N TYR A 70 -12.11 11.57 7.03
CA TYR A 70 -11.39 12.83 7.17
C TYR A 70 -12.24 14.03 6.78
N LEU A 71 -13.09 13.95 5.74
CA LEU A 71 -13.99 15.06 5.40
C LEU A 71 -14.96 15.39 6.53
N PHE A 72 -15.50 14.37 7.20
CA PHE A 72 -16.48 14.55 8.27
C PHE A 72 -15.84 15.11 9.56
N PHE A 73 -14.67 14.61 9.95
CA PHE A 73 -14.01 15.00 11.21
C PHE A 73 -12.96 16.12 11.05
N MET A 74 -12.39 16.30 9.86
CA MET A 74 -11.32 17.27 9.55
C MET A 74 -11.40 17.72 8.08
N LEU A 75 -12.41 18.52 7.74
CA LEU A 75 -12.71 18.95 6.37
C LEU A 75 -11.49 19.36 5.53
N PRO A 76 -10.55 20.21 6.01
CA PRO A 76 -9.40 20.62 5.20
C PRO A 76 -8.50 19.44 4.79
N LEU A 77 -8.33 18.47 5.69
CA LEU A 77 -7.52 17.29 5.44
C LEU A 77 -8.23 16.34 4.46
N GLY A 78 -9.54 16.17 4.60
CA GLY A 78 -10.34 15.39 3.66
C GLY A 78 -10.27 15.95 2.23
N ILE A 79 -10.40 17.28 2.08
CA ILE A 79 -10.25 17.97 0.77
C ILE A 79 -8.85 17.76 0.22
N TYR A 80 -7.80 17.91 1.04
CA TYR A 80 -6.41 17.67 0.61
C TYR A 80 -6.20 16.24 0.08
N ILE A 81 -6.75 15.23 0.75
CA ILE A 81 -6.65 13.83 0.32
C ILE A 81 -7.35 13.63 -1.04
N LEU A 82 -8.56 14.17 -1.20
CA LEU A 82 -9.30 14.09 -2.47
C LEU A 82 -8.59 14.82 -3.60
N ALA A 83 -8.05 16.02 -3.35
CA ALA A 83 -7.31 16.79 -4.34
C ALA A 83 -6.05 16.04 -4.87
N LYS A 84 -5.53 15.07 -4.09
CA LYS A 84 -4.40 14.22 -4.47
C LYS A 84 -4.81 12.80 -4.87
N GLN A 85 -6.11 12.53 -5.03
CA GLN A 85 -6.64 11.20 -5.34
C GLN A 85 -5.94 10.51 -6.52
N ALA A 86 -5.74 11.22 -7.63
CA ALA A 86 -5.10 10.65 -8.82
C ALA A 86 -3.68 10.17 -8.51
N ARG A 87 -2.89 10.98 -7.81
CA ARG A 87 -1.54 10.63 -7.39
C ARG A 87 -1.52 9.45 -6.42
N THR A 88 -2.44 9.42 -5.44
CA THR A 88 -2.56 8.31 -4.49
C THR A 88 -2.90 7.00 -5.20
N LYS A 89 -3.83 7.03 -6.16
CA LYS A 89 -4.21 5.85 -6.96
C LYS A 89 -3.07 5.37 -7.86
N GLN A 90 -2.33 6.28 -8.47
CA GLN A 90 -1.15 5.94 -9.27
C GLN A 90 -0.09 5.25 -8.42
N PHE A 91 0.18 5.79 -7.23
CA PHE A 91 1.13 5.20 -6.29
C PHE A 91 0.66 3.82 -5.78
N GLU A 92 -0.61 3.66 -5.41
CA GLU A 92 -1.17 2.35 -5.06
C GLU A 92 -1.02 1.35 -6.24
N SER A 93 -1.32 1.79 -7.46
CA SER A 93 -1.21 0.95 -8.65
C SER A 93 0.23 0.51 -8.94
N GLU A 94 1.21 1.40 -8.75
CA GLU A 94 2.63 1.09 -8.87
C GLU A 94 3.04 0.01 -7.86
N VAL A 95 2.64 0.17 -6.59
CA VAL A 95 2.90 -0.83 -5.53
C VAL A 95 2.24 -2.16 -5.87
N VAL A 96 0.98 -2.16 -6.32
CA VAL A 96 0.25 -3.37 -6.73
C VAL A 96 0.94 -4.06 -7.92
N ALA A 97 1.40 -3.30 -8.91
CA ALA A 97 2.15 -3.84 -10.04
C ALA A 97 3.45 -4.49 -9.57
N GLY A 98 4.17 -3.86 -8.65
CA GLY A 98 5.36 -4.45 -8.02
C GLY A 98 5.03 -5.75 -7.28
N LEU A 99 3.94 -5.79 -6.51
CA LEU A 99 3.49 -7.01 -5.83
C LEU A 99 3.17 -8.14 -6.81
N LYS A 100 2.48 -7.84 -7.91
CA LYS A 100 2.17 -8.83 -8.97
C LYS A 100 3.39 -9.34 -9.72
N GLN A 101 4.48 -8.57 -9.76
CA GLN A 101 5.75 -9.02 -10.34
C GLN A 101 6.58 -9.83 -9.35
N LEU A 102 6.47 -9.54 -8.05
CA LEU A 102 7.20 -10.22 -6.99
C LEU A 102 6.60 -11.57 -6.60
N LEU A 103 5.27 -11.67 -6.67
CA LEU A 103 4.50 -12.84 -6.23
C LEU A 103 3.70 -13.39 -7.41
N GLU A 104 3.59 -14.72 -7.49
CA GLU A 104 2.79 -15.38 -8.51
C GLU A 104 1.29 -15.14 -8.24
N PRO A 105 0.59 -14.37 -9.10
CA PRO A 105 -0.85 -14.14 -8.95
C PRO A 105 -1.62 -15.45 -9.18
N LEU A 106 -2.68 -15.63 -8.41
CA LEU A 106 -3.74 -16.59 -8.75
C LEU A 106 -4.77 -15.78 -9.55
N ASP A 107 -4.90 -16.08 -10.85
CA ASP A 107 -5.89 -15.47 -11.74
C ASP A 107 -7.32 -15.61 -11.20
#